data_AF-A0A0M2NJF1-F1
#
_entry.id   AF-A0A0M2NJF1-F1
#
_cell.length_a   1.000
_cell.length_b   1.000
_cell.length_c   1.000
_cell.angle_alpha   90.00
_cell.angle_beta   90.00
_cell.angle_gamma   90.00
#
_symmetry.space_group_name_H-M   'P 1'
#
loop_
_entity.id
_entity.type
_entity.pdbx_description
1 polymer ?
#
loop_
_entity_poly.entity_id
_entity_poly.type
_entity_poly.pdbx_seq_one_letter_code
_entity_poly.pdbx_strand_id
1 'polypeptide(L)' 'MAKKLQLDGYDVDNHFIRRVETGERFVTDIEIKMLSQTLGISLEELIE' A
#
# COMPACT_ATOMS: atom_id res chain seq x y z
N MET A 1 -8.00 -1.27 -1.20
CA MET A 1 -7.22 -0.46 -0.22
C MET A 1 -7.21 1.07 -0.45
N ALA A 2 -7.41 1.56 -1.69
CA ALA A 2 -7.22 2.97 -2.06
C ALA A 2 -7.90 4.02 -1.18
N LYS A 3 -9.16 3.81 -0.76
CA LYS A 3 -9.89 4.79 0.06
C LYS A 3 -9.25 5.02 1.43
N LYS A 4 -8.63 4.01 2.04
CA LYS A 4 -7.94 4.16 3.34
C LYS A 4 -6.67 5.00 3.17
N LEU A 5 -5.88 4.71 2.15
CA LEU A 5 -4.64 5.44 1.85
C LEU A 5 -4.89 6.92 1.52
N GLN A 6 -5.97 7.21 0.78
CA GLN A 6 -6.36 8.60 0.50
C GLN A 6 -6.79 9.36 1.76
N LEU A 7 -7.45 8.67 2.72
CA LEU A 7 -7.80 9.26 4.01
C LEU A 7 -6.56 9.52 4.88
N ASP A 8 -5.52 8.70 4.72
CA ASP A 8 -4.24 8.85 5.41
C ASP A 8 -3.32 9.90 4.74
N GLY A 9 -3.80 10.58 3.69
CA GLY A 9 -3.10 11.68 3.02
C GLY A 9 -2.12 11.25 1.94
N TYR A 10 -2.12 9.97 1.55
CA TYR A 10 -1.31 9.49 0.43
C TYR A 10 -2.03 9.74 -0.89
N ASP A 11 -1.34 10.43 -1.81
CA ASP A 11 -1.80 10.64 -3.19
C ASP A 11 -1.64 9.36 -4.01
N VAL A 12 -2.51 8.38 -3.75
CA VAL A 12 -2.57 7.11 -4.48
C VAL A 12 -3.89 7.01 -5.25
N ASP A 13 -3.78 6.76 -6.56
CA ASP A 13 -4.93 6.54 -7.42
C ASP A 13 -5.41 5.07 -7.37
N ASN A 14 -6.60 4.81 -7.93
CA ASN A 14 -7.14 3.44 -7.96
C ASN A 14 -6.33 2.48 -8.84
N HIS A 15 -5.57 2.98 -9.83
CA HIS A 15 -4.73 2.16 -10.70
C HIS A 15 -3.45 1.71 -10.00
N PHE A 16 -2.89 2.55 -9.13
CA PHE A 16 -1.79 2.25 -8.25
C PHE A 16 -2.12 1.02 -7.43
N ILE A 17 -3.25 1.06 -6.71
CA ILE A 17 -3.64 0.00 -5.77
C ILE A 17 -4.02 -1.27 -6.49
N ARG A 18 -4.78 -1.15 -7.59
CA ARG A 18 -5.14 -2.30 -8.39
C ARG A 18 -3.90 -3.04 -8.89
N ARG A 19 -2.89 -2.32 -9.41
CA ARG A 19 -1.66 -2.95 -9.91
C ARG A 19 -0.82 -3.60 -8.81
N VAL A 20 -0.84 -3.04 -7.59
CA VAL A 20 -0.22 -3.68 -6.42
C VAL A 20 -0.97 -4.96 -6.06
N GLU A 21 -2.30 -4.91 -5.99
CA GLU A 21 -3.16 -6.06 -5.67
C GLU A 21 -3.13 -7.15 -6.77
N THR A 22 -2.93 -6.80 -8.05
CA THR A 22 -2.84 -7.74 -9.19
C THR A 22 -1.42 -8.19 -9.53
N GLY A 23 -0.39 -7.66 -8.85
CA GLY A 23 1.02 -8.00 -9.11
C GLY A 23 1.58 -7.45 -10.42
N GLU A 24 0.94 -6.45 -11.02
CA GLU A 24 1.36 -5.81 -12.29
C GLU A 24 2.52 -4.80 -12.11
N ARG A 25 3.04 -4.66 -10.89
CA ARG A 25 4.20 -3.80 -10.57
C ARG A 25 4.90 -4.26 -9.30
N PHE A 26 6.13 -3.80 -9.13
CA PHE A 26 6.82 -3.86 -7.84
C PHE A 26 6.32 -2.74 -6.90
N VAL A 27 6.36 -3.05 -5.60
CA VAL A 27 6.09 -2.11 -4.50
C VAL A 27 7.44 -1.69 -3.94
N THR A 28 7.67 -0.39 -3.80
CA THR A 28 8.93 0.16 -3.27
C THR A 28 8.90 0.20 -1.74
N ASP A 29 10.07 0.28 -1.09
CA ASP A 29 10.18 0.25 0.38
C ASP A 29 9.34 1.34 1.08
N ILE A 30 9.26 2.54 0.48
CA ILE A 30 8.44 3.64 1.02
C ILE A 30 6.94 3.33 0.95
N GLU A 31 6.52 2.62 -0.10
CA GLU A 31 5.13 2.20 -0.29
C GLU A 31 4.79 1.00 0.62
N ILE A 32 5.73 0.08 0.84
CA ILE A 32 5.58 -0.99 1.84
C ILE A 32 5.39 -0.38 3.24
N LYS A 33 6.21 0.62 3.59
CA LYS A 33 6.05 1.34 4.88
C LYS A 33 4.70 2.03 5.00
N MET A 34 4.26 2.72 3.95
CA MET A 34 2.93 3.33 3.87
C MET A 34 1.81 2.31 4.08
N LEU A 35 1.88 1.17 3.39
CA LEU A 35 0.88 0.11 3.48
C LEU A 35 0.81 -0.49 4.88
N SER A 36 1.96 -0.78 5.51
CA SER A 36 2.02 -1.25 6.90
C SER A 36 1.37 -0.27 7.87
N GLN A 37 1.66 1.04 7.74
CA GLN A 37 1.04 2.08 8.57
C GLN A 37 -0.47 2.18 8.37
N THR A 38 -0.94 2.13 7.13
CA THR A 38 -2.37 2.21 6.76
C THR A 38 -3.15 0.99 7.23
N LEU A 39 -2.52 -0.19 7.18
CA LEU A 39 -3.14 -1.45 7.57
C LEU A 39 -3.02 -1.71 9.07
N GLY A 40 -2.13 -1.00 9.77
CA GLY A 40 -1.91 -1.15 11.21
C GLY A 40 -1.20 -2.45 11.58
N ILE A 41 -0.40 -3.01 10.65
CA ILE A 41 0.37 -4.25 10.83
C ILE A 41 1.87 -3.96 10.74
N SER A 42 2.71 -4.86 11.26
CA SER A 42 4.16 -4.68 11.17
C SER A 42 4.68 -4.89 9.74
N LEU A 43 5.91 -4.47 9.45
CA LEU A 43 6.53 -4.70 8.13
C LEU A 43 6.73 -6.19 7.89
N GLU A 44 7.07 -6.94 8.92
CA GLU A 44 7.26 -8.39 8.89
C GLU A 44 5.95 -9.10 8.53
N GLU A 45 4.84 -8.72 9.17
CA GLU A 45 3.51 -9.26 8.87
C GLU A 45 3.03 -8.93 7.45
N LEU A 46 3.49 -7.82 6.88
CA LEU A 46 3.13 -7.41 5.52
C LEU A 46 3.87 -8.21 4.43
N ILE A 47 5.06 -8.75 4.73
CA ILE A 47 5.93 -9.44 3.76
C ILE A 47 5.98 -10.97 3.92
N GLU A 48 5.46 -11.51 5.03
CA GLU A 48 5.21 -12.95 5.23
C GLU A 48 4.02 -13.45 4.40
#